data_AF-A0AAN3MEI8-F1
#
_entry.id   AF-A0AAN3MEI8-F1
#
_cell.length_a   1.000
_cell.length_b   1.000
_cell.length_c   1.000
_cell.angle_alpha   90.00
_cell.angle_beta   90.00
_cell.angle_gamma   90.00
#
_symmetry.space_group_name_H-M   'P 1'
#
loop_
_entity.id
_entity.type
_entity.pdbx_description
1 polymer ?
#
loop_
_entity_poly.entity_id
_entity_poly.type
_entity_poly.pdbx_seq_one_letter_code
_entity_poly.pdbx_strand_id
1 'polypeptide(L)'
;MIQARLNLADAMLSESRFGVDIFPYIVGLYVAHYMYLYAADMRGVAVGTAGGINSGIQTAKSVDKVSASYDASATLDPNAGFWNNSRYGSEFWEYLMMFGAGAVQLGTPE
;
A
#
# COMPACT_ATOMS: atom_id res chain seq x y z
N MET A 1 0.93 -17.16 0.09
CA MET A 1 0.58 -15.72 0.09
C MET A 1 1.58 -14.88 -0.69
N ILE A 2 2.87 -14.87 -0.33
CA ILE A 2 3.90 -14.09 -1.05
C ILE A 2 3.99 -14.47 -2.54
N GLN A 3 4.14 -15.76 -2.86
CA GLN A 3 4.20 -16.22 -4.26
C GLN A 3 2.98 -15.81 -5.09
N ALA A 4 1.78 -15.87 -4.51
CA ALA A 4 0.56 -15.45 -5.20
C ALA A 4 0.57 -13.94 -5.49
N ARG A 5 1.17 -13.12 -4.61
CA ARG A 5 1.33 -11.68 -4.84
C ARG A 5 2.39 -11.38 -5.89
N LEU A 6 3.48 -12.15 -5.93
CA LEU A 6 4.50 -12.04 -6.99
C LEU A 6 3.89 -12.37 -8.36
N ASN A 7 3.18 -13.49 -8.49
CA ASN A 7 2.52 -13.87 -9.74
C ASN A 7 1.49 -12.81 -10.20
N LEU A 8 0.81 -12.17 -9.24
CA LEU A 8 -0.13 -11.08 -9.56
C LEU A 8 0.59 -9.80 -9.95
N ALA A 9 1.74 -9.49 -9.32
CA ALA A 9 2.58 -8.37 -9.71
C ALA A 9 3.11 -8.55 -11.15
N ASP A 10 3.54 -9.77 -11.53
CA ASP A 10 3.97 -10.09 -12.89
C ASP A 10 2.84 -9.91 -13.92
N ALA A 11 1.59 -10.20 -13.53
CA ALA A 11 0.43 -10.03 -14.40
C ALA A 11 -0.05 -8.57 -14.53
N MET A 12 0.19 -7.74 -13.51
CA MET A 12 -0.37 -6.39 -13.41
C MET A 12 0.64 -5.27 -13.67
N LEU A 13 1.94 -5.51 -13.44
CA LEU A 13 2.98 -4.51 -13.54
C LEU A 13 3.87 -4.81 -14.75
N SER A 14 4.33 -3.74 -15.41
CA SER A 14 5.15 -3.86 -16.61
C SER A 14 6.56 -3.37 -16.32
N GLU A 15 7.54 -4.27 -16.38
CA GLU A 15 8.95 -3.94 -16.17
C GLU A 15 9.44 -2.86 -17.14
N SER A 16 8.99 -2.90 -18.41
CA SER A 16 9.37 -1.90 -19.41
C SER A 16 8.89 -0.49 -19.07
N ARG A 17 7.85 -0.36 -18.23
CA ARG A 17 7.33 0.95 -17.79
C ARG A 17 8.16 1.56 -16.66
N PHE A 18 8.66 0.73 -15.75
CA PHE A 18 9.37 1.18 -14.55
C PHE A 18 10.90 1.16 -14.70
N GLY A 19 11.42 0.37 -15.65
CA GLY A 19 12.83 0.11 -15.82
C GLY A 19 13.33 -1.04 -14.94
N VAL A 20 14.32 -1.78 -15.45
CA VAL A 20 14.88 -3.00 -14.83
C VAL A 20 15.43 -2.77 -13.42
N ASP A 21 15.98 -1.59 -13.15
CA ASP A 21 16.61 -1.30 -11.85
C ASP A 21 15.59 -1.02 -10.75
N ILE A 22 14.45 -0.42 -11.09
CA ILE A 22 13.44 0.05 -10.13
C ILE A 22 12.30 -0.97 -10.00
N PHE A 23 12.03 -1.75 -11.04
CA PHE A 23 10.94 -2.72 -11.06
C PHE A 23 10.95 -3.70 -9.87
N PRO A 24 12.08 -4.30 -9.45
CA PRO A 24 12.12 -5.20 -8.29
C PRO A 24 11.69 -4.50 -6.99
N TYR A 25 12.05 -3.22 -6.84
CA TYR A 25 11.67 -2.42 -5.67
C TYR A 25 10.16 -2.15 -5.64
N ILE A 26 9.58 -1.79 -6.78
CA ILE A 26 8.14 -1.53 -6.92
C ILE A 26 7.32 -2.80 -6.67
N VAL A 27 7.74 -3.94 -7.21
CA VAL A 27 7.14 -5.24 -6.90
C VAL A 27 7.27 -5.54 -5.40
N GLY A 28 8.41 -5.23 -4.79
CA GLY A 28 8.64 -5.33 -3.36
C GLY A 28 7.64 -4.53 -2.53
N LEU A 29 7.42 -3.25 -2.86
CA LEU A 29 6.44 -2.40 -2.18
C LEU A 29 5.01 -2.94 -2.33
N TYR A 30 4.64 -3.40 -3.52
CA TYR A 30 3.34 -4.03 -3.78
C TYR A 30 3.12 -5.25 -2.88
N VAL A 31 4.08 -6.19 -2.85
CA VAL A 31 3.99 -7.39 -2.02
C VAL A 31 3.98 -7.04 -0.54
N ALA A 32 4.84 -6.12 -0.10
CA ALA A 32 4.94 -5.68 1.28
C ALA A 32 3.64 -5.05 1.78
N HIS A 33 2.95 -4.24 0.96
CA HIS A 33 1.65 -3.68 1.29
C HIS A 33 0.63 -4.78 1.66
N TYR A 34 0.51 -5.82 0.83
CA TYR A 34 -0.39 -6.93 1.12
C TYR A 34 0.03 -7.78 2.32
N MET A 35 1.34 -7.95 2.56
CA MET A 35 1.82 -8.65 3.76
C MET A 35 1.52 -7.86 5.03
N TYR A 36 1.61 -6.53 4.98
CA TYR A 36 1.24 -5.66 6.09
C TYR A 36 -0.25 -5.81 6.44
N LEU A 37 -1.14 -5.74 5.43
CA LEU A 37 -2.57 -5.91 5.64
C LEU A 37 -2.90 -7.30 6.18
N TYR A 38 -2.26 -8.33 5.64
CA TYR A 38 -2.43 -9.70 6.15
C TYR A 38 -2.03 -9.82 7.63
N ALA A 39 -0.91 -9.22 8.04
CA ALA A 39 -0.50 -9.22 9.44
C ALA A 39 -1.46 -8.43 10.34
N ALA A 40 -2.04 -7.33 9.84
CA ALA A 40 -3.07 -6.58 10.53
C ALA A 40 -4.35 -7.41 10.71
N ASP A 41 -4.80 -8.11 9.67
CA ASP A 41 -5.94 -9.03 9.73
C ASP A 41 -5.71 -10.17 10.71
N MET A 42 -4.53 -10.80 10.70
CA MET A 42 -4.19 -11.86 11.66
C MET A 42 -4.24 -11.37 13.11
N ARG A 43 -3.80 -10.13 13.36
CA ARG A 43 -3.90 -9.51 14.69
C ARG A 43 -5.35 -9.24 15.07
N GLY A 44 -6.17 -8.80 14.11
CA GLY A 44 -7.60 -8.61 14.30
C GLY A 44 -8.32 -9.90 14.68
N VAL A 45 -8.07 -10.98 13.95
CA VAL A 45 -8.64 -12.31 14.24
C VAL A 45 -8.23 -12.79 15.64
N ALA A 46 -6.98 -12.57 16.05
CA ALA A 46 -6.51 -12.95 17.38
C ALA A 46 -7.25 -12.25 18.54
N VAL A 47 -7.87 -11.08 18.30
CA VAL A 47 -8.68 -10.36 19.29
C VAL A 47 -10.19 -10.47 19.04
N GLY A 48 -10.62 -11.42 18.19
CA GLY A 48 -12.03 -11.73 17.93
C GLY A 48 -12.71 -10.79 16.93
N THR A 49 -11.96 -9.97 16.19
CA THR A 49 -12.52 -9.17 15.09
C THR A 49 -12.53 -9.96 13.78
N ALA A 50 -13.45 -9.63 12.87
CA ALA A 50 -13.47 -10.24 11.55
C ALA A 50 -12.25 -9.80 10.72
N GLY A 51 -11.61 -10.72 10.00
CA GLY A 51 -10.54 -10.38 9.06
C GLY A 51 -11.09 -9.65 7.82
N GLY A 52 -10.27 -8.78 7.22
CA GLY A 52 -10.64 -8.02 6.02
C GLY A 52 -11.37 -6.70 6.32
N ILE A 53 -11.36 -6.24 7.57
CA ILE A 53 -11.87 -4.92 7.92
C ILE A 53 -10.83 -3.88 7.46
N ASN A 54 -11.26 -2.93 6.62
CA ASN A 54 -10.48 -1.71 6.36
C ASN A 54 -10.52 -0.82 7.60
N SER A 55 -9.75 -1.20 8.62
CA SER A 55 -9.62 -0.43 9.85
C SER A 55 -8.57 0.64 9.62
N GLY A 56 -8.93 1.90 9.90
CA GLY A 56 -7.99 3.02 9.84
C GLY A 56 -6.78 2.83 10.76
N ILE A 57 -5.87 3.80 10.78
CA ILE A 57 -4.69 3.74 11.65
C ILE A 57 -5.15 3.78 13.12
N GLN A 58 -4.69 2.84 13.95
CA GLN A 58 -5.01 2.87 15.37
C GLN A 58 -4.34 4.08 16.03
N THR A 59 -5.14 5.03 16.51
CA THR A 59 -4.65 6.29 17.09
C THR A 59 -4.67 6.29 18.62
N ALA A 60 -5.49 5.43 19.24
CA ALA A 60 -5.54 5.34 20.70
C ALA A 60 -5.88 3.93 21.20
N LYS A 61 -5.32 3.58 22.37
CA LYS A 61 -5.65 2.37 23.13
C LYS A 61 -5.79 2.74 24.62
N SER A 62 -6.95 2.46 25.22
CA SER A 62 -7.21 2.66 26.66
C SER A 62 -7.48 1.34 27.37
N VAL A 63 -6.94 1.18 28.59
CA VAL A 63 -7.02 -0.05 29.41
C VAL A 63 -7.68 0.29 30.76
N ASP A 64 -9.01 0.23 30.77
CA ASP A 64 -9.88 0.12 31.96
C ASP A 64 -11.29 -0.23 31.45
N LYS A 65 -11.86 0.65 30.62
CA LYS A 65 -12.89 0.30 29.63
C LYS A 65 -12.21 0.12 28.28
N VAL A 66 -11.93 -1.13 27.90
CA VAL A 66 -11.19 -1.49 26.67
C VAL A 66 -11.82 -0.79 25.47
N SER A 67 -11.12 0.21 24.95
CA SER A 67 -11.52 0.96 23.77
C SER A 67 -10.30 1.21 22.89
N ALA A 68 -10.48 0.98 21.60
CA ALA A 68 -9.51 1.30 20.56
C ALA A 68 -10.16 2.32 19.62
N SER A 69 -9.49 3.44 19.40
CA SER A 69 -9.91 4.42 18.40
C SER A 69 -9.06 4.26 17.15
N TYR A 70 -9.71 4.37 16.00
CA TYR A 70 -9.08 4.27 14.70
C TYR A 70 -9.38 5.55 13.93
N ASP A 71 -8.35 6.06 13.26
CA ASP A 71 -8.48 7.17 12.33
C ASP A 71 -8.47 6.63 10.90
N ALA A 72 -9.63 6.66 10.25
CA ALA A 72 -9.79 6.32 8.84
C ALA A 72 -9.52 7.51 7.90
N SER A 73 -9.21 8.69 8.44
CA SER A 73 -8.95 9.92 7.69
C SER A 73 -7.46 10.21 7.47
N ALA A 74 -6.56 9.44 8.08
CA ALA A 74 -5.13 9.55 7.88
C ALA A 74 -4.72 9.07 6.48
N THR A 75 -4.86 9.95 5.48
CA THR A 75 -4.40 9.75 4.11
C THR A 75 -3.13 10.56 3.86
N LEU A 76 -2.05 9.90 3.42
CA LEU A 76 -0.88 10.60 2.88
C LEU A 76 -1.25 11.34 1.59
N ASP A 77 -2.05 10.68 0.73
CA ASP A 77 -2.65 11.26 -0.47
C ASP A 77 -4.15 10.87 -0.49
N PRO A 78 -5.10 11.83 -0.50
CA PRO A 78 -6.54 11.54 -0.57
C PRO A 78 -6.93 10.65 -1.77
N ASN A 79 -6.16 10.67 -2.85
CA ASN A 79 -6.43 9.91 -4.07
C ASN A 79 -5.88 8.47 -4.02
N ALA A 80 -5.00 8.16 -3.08
CA ALA A 80 -4.35 6.85 -2.98
C ALA A 80 -5.27 5.74 -2.44
N GLY A 81 -6.41 6.11 -1.83
CA GLY A 81 -7.46 5.18 -1.39
C GLY A 81 -6.90 3.98 -0.61
N PHE A 82 -7.09 2.77 -1.16
CA PHE A 82 -6.62 1.51 -0.58
C PHE A 82 -5.12 1.49 -0.25
N TRP A 83 -4.30 2.17 -1.04
CA TRP A 83 -2.84 2.19 -0.87
C TRP A 83 -2.40 2.96 0.38
N ASN A 84 -3.24 3.85 0.93
CA ASN A 84 -2.94 4.56 2.18
C ASN A 84 -2.89 3.67 3.42
N ASN A 85 -3.40 2.45 3.36
CA ASN A 85 -3.48 1.58 4.53
C ASN A 85 -2.10 1.05 4.99
N SER A 86 -1.01 1.33 4.27
CA SER A 86 0.35 1.10 4.76
C SER A 86 1.35 2.07 4.13
N ARG A 87 2.46 2.34 4.82
CA ARG A 87 3.56 3.16 4.27
C ARG A 87 4.06 2.61 2.92
N TYR A 88 4.16 1.28 2.81
CA TYR A 88 4.57 0.62 1.58
C TYR A 88 3.59 0.88 0.42
N GLY A 89 2.29 0.92 0.72
CA GLY A 89 1.27 1.24 -0.27
C GLY A 89 1.30 2.71 -0.69
N SER A 90 1.42 3.64 0.26
CA SER A 90 1.55 5.07 -0.04
C SER A 90 2.76 5.35 -0.94
N GLU A 91 3.91 4.76 -0.63
CA GLU A 91 5.12 4.89 -1.45
C GLU A 91 4.95 4.25 -2.83
N PHE A 92 4.33 3.06 -2.90
CA PHE A 92 3.98 2.43 -4.17
C PHE A 92 3.09 3.32 -5.03
N TRP A 93 2.11 3.99 -4.43
CA TRP A 93 1.22 4.93 -5.13
C TRP A 93 1.98 6.13 -5.71
N GLU A 94 2.92 6.71 -4.96
CA GLU A 94 3.75 7.81 -5.45
C GLU A 94 4.54 7.40 -6.70
N TYR A 95 5.19 6.23 -6.68
CA TYR A 95 5.86 5.70 -7.87
C TYR A 95 4.89 5.41 -9.01
N LEU A 96 3.71 4.85 -8.71
CA LEU A 96 2.67 4.64 -9.73
C LEU A 96 2.23 5.94 -10.39
N MET A 97 2.20 7.07 -9.68
CA MET A 97 1.86 8.37 -10.25
C MET A 97 3.04 8.97 -11.04
N MET A 98 4.27 8.82 -10.56
CA MET A 98 5.48 9.29 -11.25
C MET A 98 5.70 8.60 -12.61
N PHE A 99 5.60 7.26 -12.65
CA PHE A 99 5.65 6.49 -13.90
C PHE A 99 4.28 6.43 -14.61
N GLY A 100 3.24 6.82 -13.87
CA GLY A 100 1.82 6.96 -14.21
C GLY A 100 1.52 7.96 -15.31
N ALA A 101 2.04 9.16 -15.10
CA ALA A 101 1.66 10.38 -15.78
C ALA A 101 2.17 10.51 -17.23
N GLY A 102 2.89 9.51 -17.76
CA GLY A 102 3.53 9.58 -19.07
C GLY A 102 4.80 10.45 -19.05
N ALA A 103 5.63 10.34 -20.09
CA ALA A 103 6.86 11.12 -20.19
C ALA A 103 6.54 12.62 -20.15
N VAL A 104 7.01 13.33 -19.12
CA VAL A 104 7.09 14.80 -19.17
C VAL A 104 8.18 15.12 -20.18
N GLN A 105 7.76 15.47 -21.40
CA GLN A 105 8.65 16.02 -22.39
C GLN A 105 9.11 17.40 -21.88
N LEU A 106 10.32 17.46 -21.33
CA LEU A 106 11.04 18.72 -21.17
C LEU A 106 11.21 19.27 -22.58
N GLY A 107 10.43 20.28 -22.94
CA GLY A 107 10.48 20.92 -24.24
C GLY A 107 11.94 21.21 -24.59
N THR A 108 12.37 20.77 -25.76
CA THR A 108 13.66 21.14 -26.31
C THR A 108 13.73 22.66 -26.34
N PRO A 109 14.77 23.30 -25.76
CA PRO A 109 14.94 24.73 -25.90
C PRO A 109 15.15 25.03 -27.39
N GLU A 110 14.39 26.00 -27.89
CA GLU A 110 14.61 26.64 -29.19
C GLU A 110 15.74 27.66 -29.10
#